data_AF-A0A2H6B281-F1
#
_entry.id   AF-A0A2H6B281-F1
#
_cell.length_a   1.000
_cell.length_b   1.000
_cell.length_c   1.000
_cell.angle_alpha   90.00
_cell.angle_beta   90.00
_cell.angle_gamma   90.00
#
_symmetry.space_group_name_H-M   'P 1'
#
loop_
_entity.id
_entity.type
_entity.pdbx_description
1 polymer ?
#
loop_
_entity_poly.entity_id
_entity_poly.type
_entity_poly.pdbx_seq_one_letter_code
_entity_poly.pdbx_strand_id
1 'polypeptide(L)'
;MSLSLINPLFEPAPACARRLDPPLGLRDAALFRWLLLLRFVLANTVGLALVAVAWVSGWIDLLVSADTTHLVLTIALTFLGGLGMCARRLWLTSRELNALAEGRPLPDGRVAEYLRAIEGRDPATRAEFAQLLRIKLQARIAPVRHVAGILVILGLIGTVLGFIIALGGVDPASASDAGAIAPMISKLIEGMSVALHTTLVGGVLNIWLMLDYRMLESGTVRLFTRAVEYGERHARA
;
A
#
# COMPACT_ATOMS: atom_id res chain seq x y z
N MET A 1 -62.86 12.72 -52.21
CA MET A 1 -61.77 12.44 -53.18
C MET A 1 -60.72 13.52 -52.97
N SER A 2 -59.66 13.23 -52.21
CA SER A 2 -58.30 12.92 -52.73
C SER A 2 -57.64 14.16 -53.35
N LEU A 3 -56.42 14.61 -53.02
CA LEU A 3 -55.26 13.99 -52.37
C LEU A 3 -54.25 15.10 -51.96
N SER A 4 -53.64 14.90 -50.79
CA SER A 4 -52.21 15.06 -50.42
C SER A 4 -51.37 16.19 -51.04
N LEU A 5 -50.83 17.11 -50.21
CA LEU A 5 -49.46 17.10 -49.68
C LEU A 5 -48.35 17.30 -50.74
N ILE A 6 -47.84 18.53 -50.81
CA ILE A 6 -46.45 18.78 -51.22
C ILE A 6 -45.74 19.31 -49.97
N ASN A 7 -45.24 18.38 -49.17
CA ASN A 7 -44.22 18.63 -48.16
C ASN A 7 -42.88 18.23 -48.80
N PRO A 8 -41.95 19.14 -49.10
CA PRO A 8 -40.65 18.74 -49.59
C PRO A 8 -39.91 17.98 -48.49
N LEU A 9 -39.48 16.77 -48.86
CA LEU A 9 -38.67 15.83 -48.10
C LEU A 9 -37.59 16.53 -47.26
N PHE A 10 -37.80 16.56 -45.94
CA PHE A 10 -36.74 16.74 -44.96
C PHE A 10 -35.99 15.40 -44.90
N GLU A 11 -34.99 15.20 -45.74
CA GLU A 11 -34.02 14.13 -45.55
C GLU A 11 -33.25 14.42 -44.25
N PRO A 12 -33.28 13.54 -43.23
CA PRO A 12 -32.33 13.67 -42.14
C PRO A 12 -30.95 13.37 -42.72
N ALA A 13 -30.07 14.37 -42.72
CA ALA A 13 -28.66 14.22 -43.06
C ALA A 13 -28.09 12.97 -42.37
N PRO A 14 -27.25 12.16 -43.05
CA PRO A 14 -26.62 11.01 -42.41
C PRO A 14 -25.89 11.52 -41.17
N ALA A 15 -26.23 10.91 -40.03
CA ALA A 15 -25.67 11.25 -38.72
C ALA A 15 -24.17 11.44 -38.87
N CYS A 16 -23.76 12.71 -38.88
CA CYS A 16 -22.37 13.11 -38.95
C CYS A 16 -21.69 12.34 -37.83
N ALA A 17 -20.81 11.40 -38.20
CA ALA A 17 -20.09 10.54 -37.30
C ALA A 17 -19.61 11.43 -36.16
N ARG A 18 -20.24 11.28 -34.99
CA ARG A 18 -19.97 12.06 -33.81
C ARG A 18 -18.51 11.75 -33.51
N ARG A 19 -17.60 12.60 -34.01
CA ARG A 19 -16.25 12.68 -33.49
C ARG A 19 -16.51 12.88 -32.02
N LEU A 20 -16.31 11.81 -31.26
CA LEU A 20 -16.15 11.93 -29.83
C LEU A 20 -15.00 12.90 -29.70
N ASP A 21 -15.34 14.16 -29.42
CA ASP A 21 -14.35 15.11 -28.99
C ASP A 21 -13.58 14.40 -27.88
N PRO A 22 -12.26 14.21 -28.03
CA PRO A 22 -11.49 13.52 -27.03
C PRO A 22 -11.74 14.28 -25.71
N PRO A 23 -12.28 13.62 -24.66
CA PRO A 23 -12.59 14.32 -23.42
C PRO A 23 -11.33 15.02 -22.93
N LEU A 24 -11.53 16.18 -22.34
CA LEU A 24 -10.58 17.21 -21.87
C LEU A 24 -9.60 16.69 -20.77
N GLY A 25 -9.01 15.52 -20.97
CA GLY A 25 -8.14 14.77 -20.08
C GLY A 25 -7.26 13.71 -20.78
N LEU A 26 -7.26 13.65 -22.13
CA LEU A 26 -6.38 12.75 -22.90
C LEU A 26 -4.93 13.26 -23.01
N ARG A 27 -4.68 14.57 -22.82
CA ARG A 27 -3.31 15.10 -22.64
C ARG A 27 -2.71 14.72 -21.29
N ASP A 28 -3.55 14.57 -20.25
CA ASP A 28 -3.13 14.07 -18.94
C ASP A 28 -2.93 12.55 -18.94
N ALA A 29 -3.77 11.79 -19.65
CA ALA A 29 -3.70 10.32 -19.69
C ALA A 29 -2.35 9.73 -20.12
N ALA A 30 -1.57 10.46 -20.93
CA ALA A 30 -0.24 10.02 -21.36
C ALA A 30 0.89 10.38 -20.37
N LEU A 31 0.79 11.52 -19.68
CA LEU A 31 1.79 11.99 -18.70
C LEU A 31 1.62 11.32 -17.32
N PHE A 32 0.42 10.85 -16.98
CA PHE A 32 0.11 10.17 -15.71
C PHE A 32 0.23 8.63 -15.77
N ARG A 33 0.85 8.08 -16.81
CA ARG A 33 1.10 6.64 -16.93
C ARG A 33 2.13 6.26 -15.86
N TRP A 34 1.71 5.51 -14.84
CA TRP A 34 2.54 5.03 -13.72
C TRP A 34 2.93 6.05 -12.63
N LEU A 35 2.27 7.21 -12.53
CA LEU A 35 2.65 8.22 -11.53
C LEU A 35 2.59 7.71 -10.07
N LEU A 36 1.68 6.77 -9.79
CA LEU A 36 1.59 6.05 -8.52
C LEU A 36 2.82 5.19 -8.25
N LEU A 37 3.28 4.42 -9.25
CA LEU A 37 4.50 3.64 -9.13
C LEU A 37 5.73 4.53 -9.02
N LEU A 38 5.77 5.63 -9.77
CA LEU A 38 6.90 6.55 -9.71
C LEU A 38 7.04 7.19 -8.32
N ARG A 39 5.94 7.61 -7.70
CA ARG A 39 5.93 8.10 -6.32
C ARG A 39 6.38 7.03 -5.32
N PHE A 40 5.93 5.79 -5.50
CA PHE A 40 6.32 4.67 -4.66
C PHE A 40 7.80 4.31 -4.81
N VAL A 41 8.30 4.23 -6.05
CA VAL A 41 9.72 3.99 -6.33
C VAL A 41 10.55 5.11 -5.73
N LEU A 42 10.20 6.38 -5.95
CA LEU A 42 10.91 7.52 -5.38
C LEU A 42 10.96 7.45 -3.84
N ALA A 43 9.84 7.19 -3.19
CA ALA A 43 9.78 7.05 -1.73
C ALA A 43 10.66 5.89 -1.23
N ASN A 44 10.63 4.75 -1.92
CA ASN A 44 11.45 3.60 -1.56
C ASN A 44 12.92 3.79 -1.89
N THR A 45 13.28 4.53 -2.94
CA THR A 45 14.67 4.92 -3.22
C THR A 45 15.23 5.80 -2.12
N VAL A 46 14.44 6.75 -1.59
CA VAL A 46 14.84 7.55 -0.44
C VAL A 46 15.05 6.67 0.79
N GLY A 47 14.12 5.77 1.10
CA GLY A 47 14.29 4.83 2.21
C GLY A 47 15.51 3.92 2.05
N LEU A 48 15.74 3.37 0.85
CA LEU A 48 16.92 2.56 0.54
C LEU A 48 18.22 3.37 0.67
N ALA A 49 18.22 4.65 0.29
CA ALA A 49 19.36 5.53 0.49
C ALA A 49 19.66 5.73 1.98
N LEU A 50 18.64 5.89 2.82
CA LEU A 50 18.81 5.98 4.28
C LEU A 50 19.39 4.69 4.86
N VAL A 51 18.94 3.52 4.38
CA VAL A 51 19.51 2.22 4.77
C VAL A 51 20.96 2.09 4.31
N ALA A 52 21.28 2.55 3.09
CA ALA A 52 22.65 2.53 2.59
C ALA A 52 23.57 3.42 3.44
N VAL A 53 23.09 4.60 3.85
CA VAL A 53 23.82 5.48 4.79
C VAL A 53 24.04 4.79 6.13
N ALA A 54 23.01 4.14 6.68
CA ALA A 54 23.13 3.38 7.93
C ALA A 54 24.11 2.20 7.80
N TRP A 55 24.15 1.54 6.64
CA TRP A 55 25.11 0.47 6.34
C TRP A 55 26.54 1.02 6.33
N VAL A 56 26.81 2.07 5.54
CA VAL A 56 28.15 2.65 5.41
C VAL A 56 28.64 3.24 6.74
N SER A 57 27.72 3.70 7.59
CA SER A 57 28.03 4.20 8.93
C SER A 57 28.31 3.09 9.96
N GLY A 58 28.19 1.81 9.59
CA GLY A 58 28.37 0.66 10.48
C GLY A 58 27.24 0.46 11.49
N TRP A 59 26.14 1.21 11.38
CA TRP A 59 25.02 1.10 12.31
C TRP A 59 24.30 -0.24 12.16
N ILE A 60 24.20 -0.78 10.94
CA ILE A 60 23.58 -2.09 10.72
C ILE A 60 24.39 -3.20 11.42
N ASP A 61 25.73 -3.14 11.34
CA ASP A 61 26.60 -4.09 12.02
C ASP A 61 26.49 -3.97 13.55
N LEU A 62 26.36 -2.74 14.06
CA LEU A 62 26.09 -2.49 15.48
C LEU A 62 24.75 -3.10 15.92
N LEU A 63 23.68 -2.94 15.12
CA LEU A 63 22.36 -3.50 15.40
C LEU A 63 22.37 -5.03 15.41
N VAL A 64 23.06 -5.66 14.45
CA VAL A 64 23.10 -7.12 14.31
C VAL A 64 24.01 -7.75 15.36
N SER A 65 25.14 -7.12 15.69
CA SER A 65 26.05 -7.60 16.74
C SER A 65 25.47 -7.45 18.14
N ALA A 66 24.65 -6.43 18.38
CA ALA A 66 23.96 -6.23 19.65
C ALA A 66 22.79 -7.20 19.85
N ASP A 67 22.22 -7.76 18.78
CA ASP A 67 21.03 -8.60 18.83
C ASP A 67 21.35 -10.10 18.87
N THR A 68 21.48 -10.63 20.08
CA THR A 68 21.62 -12.08 20.33
C THR A 68 20.33 -12.87 20.08
N THR A 69 19.17 -12.21 20.01
CA THR A 69 17.86 -12.86 19.87
C THR A 69 17.39 -13.04 18.43
N HIS A 70 18.12 -12.46 17.47
CA HIS A 70 17.76 -12.40 16.05
C HIS A 70 16.38 -11.76 15.78
N LEU A 71 15.90 -10.91 16.70
CA LEU A 71 14.67 -10.15 16.54
C LEU A 71 14.77 -9.07 15.47
N VAL A 72 15.91 -8.37 15.37
CA VAL A 72 16.18 -7.35 14.35
C VAL A 72 16.07 -7.97 12.96
N LEU A 73 16.62 -9.17 12.76
CA LEU A 73 16.49 -9.92 11.52
C LEU A 73 15.02 -10.28 11.23
N THR A 74 14.30 -10.75 12.25
CA THR A 74 12.87 -11.09 12.12
C THR A 74 12.02 -9.87 11.73
N ILE A 75 12.27 -8.71 12.34
CA ILE A 75 11.62 -7.43 11.98
C ILE A 75 11.96 -7.06 10.54
N ALA A 76 13.22 -7.16 10.13
CA ALA A 76 13.66 -6.85 8.77
C ALA A 76 12.99 -7.77 7.73
N LEU A 77 12.91 -9.08 7.97
CA LEU A 77 12.22 -10.03 7.09
C LEU A 77 10.72 -9.73 7.00
N THR A 78 10.08 -9.40 8.12
CA THR A 78 8.67 -9.01 8.18
C THR A 78 8.42 -7.74 7.36
N PHE A 79 9.31 -6.76 7.46
CA PHE A 79 9.29 -5.55 6.64
C PHE A 79 9.40 -5.86 5.16
N LEU A 80 10.38 -6.68 4.74
CA LEU A 80 10.57 -7.06 3.33
C LEU A 80 9.33 -7.77 2.76
N GLY A 81 8.72 -8.66 3.54
CA GLY A 81 7.45 -9.30 3.18
C GLY A 81 6.32 -8.27 3.00
N GLY A 82 6.18 -7.32 3.93
CA GLY A 82 5.21 -6.22 3.85
C GLY A 82 5.43 -5.33 2.62
N LEU A 83 6.67 -4.96 2.36
CA LEU A 83 7.08 -4.13 1.23
C LEU A 83 6.79 -4.84 -0.10
N GLY A 84 7.15 -6.12 -0.23
CA GLY A 84 6.87 -6.91 -1.43
C GLY A 84 5.36 -7.09 -1.68
N MET A 85 4.57 -7.29 -0.61
CA MET A 85 3.11 -7.32 -0.73
C MET A 85 2.53 -5.97 -1.17
N CYS A 86 3.05 -4.86 -0.63
CA CYS A 86 2.63 -3.51 -1.03
C CYS A 86 2.97 -3.25 -2.50
N ALA A 87 4.21 -3.52 -2.91
CA ALA A 87 4.68 -3.36 -4.29
C ALA A 87 3.83 -4.15 -5.29
N ARG A 88 3.57 -5.44 -5.01
CA ARG A 88 2.71 -6.29 -5.86
C ARG A 88 1.30 -5.72 -5.99
N ARG A 89 0.69 -5.30 -4.87
CA ARG A 89 -0.68 -4.75 -4.88
C ARG A 89 -0.75 -3.41 -5.59
N LEU A 90 0.25 -2.55 -5.41
CA LEU A 90 0.34 -1.26 -6.08
C LEU A 90 0.49 -1.43 -7.58
N TRP A 91 1.32 -2.37 -8.02
CA TRP A 91 1.50 -2.69 -9.44
C TRP A 91 0.18 -3.14 -10.08
N LEU A 92 -0.55 -4.04 -9.43
CA LEU A 92 -1.85 -4.49 -9.92
C LEU A 92 -2.90 -3.36 -9.95
N THR A 93 -3.00 -2.55 -8.89
CA THR A 93 -3.90 -1.39 -8.86
C THR A 93 -3.55 -0.39 -9.97
N SER A 94 -2.26 -0.15 -10.22
CA SER A 94 -1.82 0.73 -11.30
C SER A 94 -2.17 0.16 -12.67
N ARG A 95 -2.06 -1.17 -12.86
CA ARG A 95 -2.44 -1.84 -14.11
C ARG A 95 -3.95 -1.74 -14.38
N GLU A 96 -4.77 -1.95 -13.36
CA GLU A 96 -6.23 -1.79 -13.45
C GLU A 96 -6.64 -0.34 -13.77
N LEU A 97 -6.00 0.64 -13.14
CA LEU A 97 -6.21 2.07 -13.42
C LEU A 97 -5.87 2.45 -14.87
N ASN A 98 -4.72 2.00 -15.37
CA ASN A 98 -4.29 2.29 -16.73
C ASN A 98 -5.22 1.67 -17.77
N ALA A 99 -5.66 0.42 -17.56
CA ALA A 99 -6.58 -0.27 -18.45
C ALA A 99 -7.96 0.43 -18.53
N LEU A 100 -8.46 0.95 -17.41
CA LEU A 100 -9.69 1.77 -17.39
C LEU A 100 -9.50 3.10 -18.12
N ALA A 101 -8.33 3.73 -17.98
CA ALA A 101 -8.02 4.98 -18.69
C ALA A 101 -7.97 4.77 -20.21
N GLU A 102 -7.57 3.59 -20.68
CA GLU A 102 -7.56 3.20 -22.10
C GLU A 102 -8.92 2.70 -22.61
N GLY A 103 -9.96 2.67 -21.77
CA GLY A 103 -11.28 2.16 -22.13
C GLY A 103 -11.33 0.65 -22.38
N ARG A 104 -10.31 -0.09 -21.93
CA ARG A 104 -10.18 -1.55 -22.10
C ARG A 104 -10.07 -2.20 -20.72
N PRO A 105 -11.17 -2.27 -19.94
CA PRO A 105 -11.14 -2.89 -18.62
C PRO A 105 -10.60 -4.34 -18.71
N LEU A 106 -9.66 -4.69 -17.82
CA LEU A 106 -9.07 -6.03 -17.78
C LEU A 106 -10.16 -7.10 -17.54
N PRO A 107 -10.29 -8.13 -18.42
CA PRO A 107 -11.39 -9.09 -18.36
C PRO A 107 -11.55 -9.84 -17.03
N ASP A 108 -10.45 -10.04 -16.31
CA ASP A 108 -10.39 -10.78 -15.03
C ASP A 108 -10.24 -9.84 -13.81
N GLY A 109 -10.35 -8.53 -14.02
CA GLY A 109 -10.25 -7.55 -12.94
C GLY A 109 -11.55 -7.40 -12.16
N ARG A 110 -11.46 -7.06 -10.87
CA ARG A 110 -12.64 -6.78 -10.02
C ARG A 110 -13.47 -5.61 -10.53
N VAL A 111 -12.84 -4.65 -11.21
CA VAL A 111 -13.57 -3.58 -11.88
C VAL A 111 -14.37 -4.10 -13.06
N ALA A 112 -13.84 -5.03 -13.86
CA ALA A 112 -14.62 -5.63 -14.94
C ALA A 112 -15.77 -6.50 -14.41
N GLU A 113 -15.54 -7.25 -13.32
CA GLU A 113 -16.60 -7.97 -12.60
C GLU A 113 -17.72 -7.00 -12.14
N TYR A 114 -17.35 -5.86 -11.56
CA TYR A 114 -18.29 -4.81 -11.19
C TYR A 114 -19.05 -4.25 -12.40
N LEU A 115 -18.34 -3.90 -13.49
CA LEU A 115 -18.96 -3.35 -14.70
C LEU A 115 -19.97 -4.31 -15.34
N ARG A 116 -19.68 -5.62 -15.35
CA ARG A 116 -20.63 -6.66 -15.81
C ARG A 116 -21.82 -6.78 -14.87
N ALA A 117 -21.61 -6.67 -13.55
CA ALA A 117 -22.67 -6.81 -12.56
C ALA A 117 -23.70 -5.66 -12.60
N ILE A 118 -23.28 -4.46 -13.03
CA ILE A 118 -24.15 -3.27 -13.11
C ILE A 118 -24.85 -3.09 -14.45
N GLU A 119 -24.52 -3.89 -15.47
CA GLU A 119 -25.05 -3.75 -16.83
C GLU A 119 -26.58 -3.97 -16.84
N GLY A 120 -27.31 -2.99 -17.39
CA GLY A 120 -28.79 -3.02 -17.45
C GLY A 120 -29.51 -2.89 -16.10
N ARG A 121 -28.81 -2.57 -15.00
CA ARG A 121 -29.39 -2.44 -13.67
C ARG A 121 -29.84 -1.02 -13.35
N ASP A 122 -30.85 -0.91 -12.48
CA ASP A 122 -31.35 0.37 -11.99
C ASP A 122 -30.29 1.12 -11.14
N PRO A 123 -30.41 2.45 -10.97
CA PRO A 123 -29.43 3.25 -10.22
C PRO A 123 -29.20 2.79 -8.77
N ALA A 124 -30.22 2.26 -8.08
CA ALA A 124 -30.09 1.86 -6.69
C ALA A 124 -29.24 0.58 -6.57
N THR A 125 -29.52 -0.41 -7.41
CA THR A 125 -28.70 -1.64 -7.51
C THR A 125 -27.24 -1.32 -7.88
N ARG A 126 -27.01 -0.35 -8.79
CA ARG A 126 -25.65 0.07 -9.17
C ARG A 126 -24.86 0.69 -8.01
N ALA A 127 -25.53 1.48 -7.17
CA ALA A 127 -24.93 2.06 -5.97
C ALA A 127 -24.55 0.97 -4.94
N GLU A 128 -25.37 -0.07 -4.79
CA GLU A 128 -25.08 -1.20 -3.90
C GLU A 128 -23.84 -1.98 -4.36
N PHE A 129 -23.75 -2.30 -5.66
CA PHE A 129 -22.56 -2.95 -6.23
C PHE A 129 -21.30 -2.08 -6.12
N ALA A 130 -21.42 -0.75 -6.15
CA ALA A 130 -20.29 0.15 -5.90
C ALA A 130 -19.78 0.00 -4.46
N GLN A 131 -20.67 -0.07 -3.46
CA GLN A 131 -20.26 -0.32 -2.07
C GLN A 131 -19.58 -1.68 -1.90
N LEU A 132 -20.08 -2.73 -2.57
CA LEU A 132 -19.43 -4.05 -2.57
C LEU A 132 -18.02 -3.99 -3.18
N LEU A 133 -17.85 -3.26 -4.29
CA LEU A 133 -16.53 -3.04 -4.91
C LEU A 133 -15.59 -2.34 -3.92
N ARG A 134 -16.05 -1.30 -3.23
CA ARG A 134 -15.27 -0.58 -2.22
C ARG A 134 -14.79 -1.52 -1.12
N ILE A 135 -15.67 -2.34 -0.55
CA ILE A 135 -15.32 -3.30 0.50
C ILE A 135 -14.29 -4.31 -0.02
N LYS A 136 -14.50 -4.89 -1.20
CA LYS A 136 -13.55 -5.82 -1.84
C LYS A 136 -12.16 -5.17 -2.00
N LEU A 137 -12.11 -3.93 -2.49
CA LEU A 137 -10.86 -3.18 -2.70
C LEU A 137 -10.15 -2.85 -1.38
N GLN A 138 -10.87 -2.45 -0.34
CA GLN A 138 -10.30 -2.19 0.99
C GLN A 138 -9.75 -3.48 1.63
N ALA A 139 -10.52 -4.58 1.58
CA ALA A 139 -10.07 -5.88 2.07
C ALA A 139 -8.78 -6.36 1.37
N ARG A 140 -8.61 -6.00 0.09
CA ARG A 140 -7.39 -6.33 -0.67
C ARG A 140 -6.16 -5.63 -0.13
N ILE A 141 -6.25 -4.44 0.46
CA ILE A 141 -5.06 -3.70 0.91
C ILE A 141 -4.79 -3.87 2.42
N ALA A 142 -5.80 -4.25 3.20
CA ALA A 142 -5.74 -4.39 4.66
C ALA A 142 -4.56 -5.25 5.18
N PRO A 143 -4.18 -6.39 4.58
CA PRO A 143 -3.03 -7.17 5.06
C PRO A 143 -1.71 -6.41 5.15
N VAL A 144 -1.45 -5.42 4.28
CA VAL A 144 -0.21 -4.61 4.35
C VAL A 144 -0.18 -3.78 5.63
N ARG A 145 -1.32 -3.19 6.01
CA ARG A 145 -1.47 -2.45 7.26
C ARG A 145 -1.29 -3.36 8.48
N HIS A 146 -1.81 -4.59 8.44
CA HIS A 146 -1.62 -5.54 9.53
C HIS A 146 -0.15 -5.90 9.73
N VAL A 147 0.59 -6.12 8.63
CA VAL A 147 2.04 -6.35 8.71
C VAL A 147 2.76 -5.16 9.34
N ALA A 148 2.44 -3.93 8.92
CA ALA A 148 3.00 -2.74 9.58
C ALA A 148 2.74 -2.76 11.10
N GLY A 149 1.54 -3.12 11.55
CA GLY A 149 1.24 -3.29 12.98
C GLY A 149 2.09 -4.35 13.68
N ILE A 150 2.36 -5.48 13.02
CA ILE A 150 3.22 -6.56 13.56
C ILE A 150 4.65 -6.07 13.79
N LEU A 151 5.20 -5.19 12.95
CA LEU A 151 6.54 -4.63 13.16
C LEU A 151 6.67 -3.90 14.51
N VAL A 152 5.64 -3.15 14.91
CA VAL A 152 5.63 -2.43 16.20
C VAL A 152 5.54 -3.42 17.35
N ILE A 153 4.66 -4.43 17.23
CA ILE A 153 4.50 -5.47 18.25
C ILE A 153 5.81 -6.24 18.42
N LEU A 154 6.51 -6.58 17.33
CA LEU A 154 7.83 -7.22 17.40
C LEU A 154 8.86 -6.32 18.10
N GLY A 155 8.85 -5.02 17.86
CA GLY A 155 9.69 -4.06 18.58
C GLY A 155 9.42 -4.06 20.09
N LEU A 156 8.14 -4.07 20.49
CA LEU A 156 7.72 -4.17 21.89
C LEU A 156 8.06 -5.53 22.52
N ILE A 157 8.02 -6.63 21.76
CA ILE A 157 8.50 -7.93 22.26
C ILE A 157 10.01 -7.84 22.56
N GLY A 158 10.76 -7.14 21.71
CA GLY A 158 12.17 -6.91 21.94
C GLY A 158 12.49 -6.10 23.20
N THR A 159 11.63 -5.16 23.61
CA THR A 159 11.83 -4.48 24.91
C THR A 159 11.66 -5.44 26.08
N VAL A 160 10.64 -6.29 26.02
CA VAL A 160 10.39 -7.30 27.06
C VAL A 160 11.57 -8.27 27.14
N LEU A 161 12.04 -8.80 26.01
CA LEU A 161 13.21 -9.70 26.00
C LEU A 161 14.50 -9.01 26.45
N GLY A 162 14.72 -7.76 26.02
CA GLY A 162 15.88 -6.99 26.47
C GLY A 162 15.89 -6.76 27.98
N PHE A 163 14.73 -6.46 28.58
CA PHE A 163 14.61 -6.37 30.04
C PHE A 163 14.83 -7.71 30.74
N ILE A 164 14.34 -8.82 30.17
CA ILE A 164 14.58 -10.17 30.71
C ILE A 164 16.10 -10.48 30.72
N ILE A 165 16.81 -10.16 29.63
CA ILE A 165 18.27 -10.35 29.53
C ILE A 165 19.00 -9.45 30.54
N ALA A 166 18.60 -8.18 30.63
CA ALA A 166 19.21 -7.21 31.52
C ALA A 166 19.10 -7.64 33.00
N LEU A 167 17.88 -8.00 33.43
CA LEU A 167 17.61 -8.41 34.81
C LEU A 167 18.14 -9.81 35.12
N GLY A 168 18.25 -10.69 34.12
CA GLY A 168 18.81 -12.03 34.29
C GLY A 168 20.29 -12.04 34.69
N GLY A 169 21.02 -10.95 34.47
CA GLY A 169 22.41 -10.79 34.90
C GLY A 169 22.58 -10.25 36.33
N VAL A 170 21.49 -9.89 37.01
CA VAL A 170 21.53 -9.31 38.37
C VAL A 170 21.36 -10.40 39.40
N ASP A 171 22.44 -10.72 40.10
CA ASP A 171 22.42 -11.57 41.29
C ASP A 171 22.57 -10.72 42.58
N PRO A 172 21.51 -10.61 43.40
CA PRO A 172 21.57 -9.85 44.65
C PRO A 172 22.56 -10.42 45.67
N ALA A 173 22.87 -11.72 45.61
CA ALA A 173 23.73 -12.38 46.60
C ALA A 173 25.21 -12.05 46.40
N SER A 174 25.63 -11.78 45.16
CA SER A 174 26.99 -11.35 44.81
C SER A 174 27.13 -9.83 44.67
N ALA A 175 26.10 -9.05 45.00
CA ALA A 175 26.11 -7.59 44.86
C ALA A 175 27.16 -6.87 45.74
N SER A 176 27.65 -7.51 46.80
CA SER A 176 28.73 -7.00 47.65
C SER A 176 30.13 -7.34 47.14
N ASP A 177 30.26 -8.23 46.15
CA ASP A 177 31.52 -8.57 45.51
C ASP A 177 31.82 -7.59 44.38
N ALA A 178 32.87 -6.77 44.56
CA ALA A 178 33.30 -5.81 43.56
C ALA A 178 33.67 -6.48 42.20
N GLY A 179 34.08 -7.75 42.22
CA GLY A 179 34.37 -8.52 41.00
C GLY A 179 33.12 -8.90 40.20
N ALA A 180 31.96 -9.01 40.86
CA ALA A 180 30.69 -9.36 40.24
C ALA A 180 29.93 -8.14 39.66
N ILE A 181 30.32 -6.91 40.04
CA ILE A 181 29.65 -5.68 39.59
C ILE A 181 29.86 -5.44 38.09
N ALA A 182 31.09 -5.55 37.59
CA ALA A 182 31.40 -5.31 36.18
C ALA A 182 30.64 -6.25 35.20
N PRO A 183 30.58 -7.58 35.42
CA PRO A 183 29.80 -8.47 34.56
C PRO A 183 28.28 -8.21 34.68
N MET A 184 27.78 -7.86 35.87
CA MET A 184 26.37 -7.49 36.07
C MET A 184 25.98 -6.26 35.24
N ILE A 185 26.80 -5.20 35.28
CA ILE A 185 26.58 -3.99 34.47
C ILE A 185 26.65 -4.31 32.98
N SER A 186 27.59 -5.16 32.57
CA SER A 186 27.72 -5.55 31.16
C SER A 186 26.45 -6.24 30.64
N LYS A 187 25.85 -7.14 31.42
CA LYS A 187 24.59 -7.81 31.07
C LYS A 187 23.39 -6.85 31.06
N LEU A 188 23.34 -5.91 32.00
CA LEU A 188 22.33 -4.85 32.02
C LEU A 188 22.39 -3.99 30.74
N ILE A 189 23.60 -3.58 30.33
CA ILE A 189 23.81 -2.79 29.12
C ILE A 189 23.45 -3.61 27.87
N GLU A 190 23.81 -4.89 27.82
CA GLU A 190 23.46 -5.80 26.73
C GLU A 190 21.93 -5.88 26.55
N GLY A 191 21.19 -6.18 27.61
CA GLY A 191 19.73 -6.29 27.53
C GLY A 191 19.04 -4.97 27.21
N MET A 192 19.52 -3.85 27.76
CA MET A 192 19.03 -2.52 27.42
C MET A 192 19.31 -2.17 25.95
N SER A 193 20.48 -2.54 25.43
CA SER A 193 20.84 -2.34 24.03
C SER A 193 19.88 -3.10 23.11
N VAL A 194 19.62 -4.38 23.38
CA VAL A 194 18.65 -5.19 22.61
C VAL A 194 17.28 -4.49 22.58
N ALA A 195 16.77 -4.08 23.74
CA ALA A 195 15.47 -3.42 23.86
C ALA A 195 15.36 -2.14 23.03
N LEU A 196 16.36 -1.26 23.10
CA LEU A 196 16.35 0.02 22.40
C LEU A 196 16.46 -0.18 20.88
N HIS A 197 17.36 -1.05 20.42
CA HIS A 197 17.56 -1.30 18.99
C HIS A 197 16.35 -1.94 18.35
N THR A 198 15.76 -2.98 18.93
CA THR A 198 14.57 -3.65 18.37
C THR A 198 13.36 -2.71 18.29
N THR A 199 13.20 -1.84 19.29
CA THR A 199 12.12 -0.83 19.31
C THR A 199 12.29 0.19 18.22
N LEU A 200 13.51 0.73 18.08
CA LEU A 200 13.82 1.73 17.07
C LEU A 200 13.59 1.16 15.67
N VAL A 201 14.11 -0.04 15.39
CA VAL A 201 13.97 -0.71 14.09
C VAL A 201 12.50 -0.98 13.78
N GLY A 202 11.75 -1.53 14.74
CA GLY A 202 10.32 -1.80 14.57
C GLY A 202 9.51 -0.54 14.27
N GLY A 203 9.80 0.56 14.97
CA GLY A 203 9.14 1.85 14.77
C GLY A 203 9.48 2.50 13.43
N VAL A 204 10.76 2.58 13.08
CA VAL A 204 11.22 3.21 11.82
C VAL A 204 10.69 2.45 10.60
N LEU A 205 10.80 1.11 10.61
CA LEU A 205 10.30 0.28 9.50
C LEU A 205 8.76 0.27 9.42
N ASN A 206 8.06 0.40 10.56
CA ASN A 206 6.61 0.61 10.56
C ASN A 206 6.23 1.92 9.85
N ILE A 207 6.90 3.02 10.18
CA ILE A 207 6.61 4.34 9.59
C ILE A 207 6.82 4.28 8.08
N TRP A 208 7.92 3.68 7.63
CA TRP A 208 8.19 3.49 6.20
C TRP A 208 7.08 2.67 5.54
N LEU A 209 6.77 1.48 6.05
CA LEU A 209 5.74 0.64 5.44
C LEU A 209 4.34 1.30 5.47
N MET A 210 4.05 2.12 6.47
CA MET A 210 2.81 2.89 6.56
C MET A 210 2.74 4.00 5.50
N LEU A 211 3.86 4.65 5.18
CA LEU A 211 3.94 5.63 4.09
C LEU A 211 3.59 4.97 2.75
N ASP A 212 4.16 3.79 2.49
CA ASP A 212 3.87 2.99 1.30
C ASP A 212 2.40 2.55 1.25
N TYR A 213 1.86 2.10 2.38
CA TYR A 213 0.45 1.75 2.50
C TYR A 213 -0.47 2.93 2.18
N ARG A 214 -0.17 4.15 2.66
CA ARG A 214 -0.97 5.35 2.36
C ARG A 214 -0.99 5.67 0.87
N MET A 215 0.12 5.44 0.15
CA MET A 215 0.15 5.59 -1.30
C MET A 215 -0.75 4.57 -2.00
N LEU A 216 -0.69 3.30 -1.57
CA LEU A 216 -1.54 2.22 -2.08
C LEU A 216 -3.04 2.49 -1.81
N GLU A 217 -3.38 2.96 -0.60
CA GLU A 217 -4.73 3.35 -0.23
C GLU A 217 -5.26 4.47 -1.13
N SER A 218 -4.47 5.52 -1.33
CA SER A 218 -4.83 6.63 -2.22
C SER A 218 -5.02 6.16 -3.68
N GLY A 219 -4.18 5.25 -4.17
CA GLY A 219 -4.35 4.63 -5.49
C GLY A 219 -5.61 3.77 -5.60
N THR A 220 -5.96 3.05 -4.54
CA THR A 220 -7.15 2.19 -4.48
C THR A 220 -8.43 3.02 -4.48
N VAL A 221 -8.45 4.16 -3.78
CA VAL A 221 -9.58 5.11 -3.82
C VAL A 221 -9.74 5.69 -5.23
N ARG A 222 -8.65 6.08 -5.90
CA ARG A 222 -8.70 6.55 -7.30
C ARG A 222 -9.28 5.50 -8.24
N LEU A 223 -8.88 4.23 -8.07
CA LEU A 223 -9.41 3.11 -8.86
C LEU A 223 -10.92 2.96 -8.67
N PHE A 224 -11.38 2.99 -7.41
CA PHE A 224 -12.79 2.92 -7.07
C PHE A 224 -13.60 4.05 -7.74
N THR A 225 -13.18 5.30 -7.55
CA THR A 225 -13.90 6.46 -8.12
C THR A 225 -13.98 6.38 -9.65
N ARG A 226 -12.87 6.07 -10.32
CA ARG A 226 -12.84 5.95 -11.79
C ARG A 226 -13.70 4.80 -12.30
N ALA A 227 -13.75 3.68 -11.57
CA ALA A 227 -14.62 2.55 -11.92
C ALA A 227 -16.11 2.93 -11.88
N VAL A 228 -16.54 3.63 -10.82
CA VAL A 228 -17.93 4.09 -10.68
C VAL A 228 -18.28 5.14 -11.75
N GLU A 229 -17.42 6.13 -11.98
CA GLU A 229 -17.61 7.13 -13.04
C GLU A 229 -17.68 6.50 -14.45
N TYR A 230 -16.90 5.45 -14.68
CA TYR A 230 -16.95 4.71 -15.94
C TYR A 230 -18.29 3.96 -16.09
N GLY A 231 -18.73 3.26 -15.05
CA GLY A 231 -20.00 2.54 -15.01
C GLY A 231 -21.21 3.46 -15.23
N GLU A 232 -21.26 4.60 -14.55
CA GLU A 232 -22.35 5.58 -14.69
C GLU A 232 -22.44 6.19 -16.09
N ARG A 233 -21.29 6.38 -16.78
CA ARG A 233 -21.28 6.89 -18.15
C ARG A 233 -21.80 5.86 -19.16
N HIS A 234 -21.45 4.59 -18.99
CA HIS A 234 -21.90 3.52 -19.89
C HIS A 234 -23.37 3.16 -19.68
N ALA A 235 -23.90 3.30 -18.46
CA ALA A 235 -25.32 3.07 -18.18
C ALA A 235 -26.25 4.18 -18.71
N ARG A 236 -25.70 5.34 -19.10
CA ARG A 236 -26.46 6.47 -19.68
C ARG A 236 -26.40 6.53 -21.22
N ALA A 237 -25.53 5.74 -21.84
CA ALA A 237 -25.34 5.68 -23.29
C ALA A 237 -26.27 4.63 -23.91
#